data_AF-A0AAD8W663-F1
#
_entry.id   AF-A0AAD8W663-F1
#
_cell.length_a   1.000
_cell.length_b   1.000
_cell.length_c   1.000
_cell.angle_alpha   90.00
_cell.angle_beta   90.00
_cell.angle_gamma   90.00
#
_symmetry.space_group_name_H-M   'P 1'
#
loop_
_entity.id
_entity.type
_entity.pdbx_description
1 polymer ?
#
loop_
_entity_poly.entity_id
_entity_poly.type
_entity_poly.pdbx_seq_one_letter_code
_entity_poly.pdbx_strand_id
1 'polypeptide(L)'
;MRREFRAQDDELKSTVDEIKQTLDATNVTVTGLADQVTDIQRNIADMRLAIENLTAQQQQQDDDEDPELEDDTHNARGAPRGHRPRGWVPLGRNGRGQDEEYGLGKPKFSIPKFEGGADVEEYLTWELKIEKLWSLHPHYSEDRKIKLASSEFDGYALRWWDSLVRNLDEDGAQPIRTWRAMKEAMTSRFVPTNYMRNIFDKLTLLRQGVKTVDEYYMEMEMLMQRGRVRESLEMTMQRFLNGLKYQEETSIARGGEEQLDAKMDVKLDMELDMKISHGRARE
;
A
#
# COMPACT_ATOMS: atom_id res chain seq x y z
N MET A 1 -50.94 32.70 -26.11
CA MET A 1 -51.01 33.05 -24.67
C MET A 1 -51.67 31.98 -23.78
N ARG A 2 -53.01 31.83 -23.68
CA ARG A 2 -53.61 30.87 -22.71
C ARG A 2 -53.30 29.38 -22.96
N ARG A 3 -53.01 28.97 -24.20
CA ARG A 3 -52.65 27.58 -24.53
C ARG A 3 -51.18 27.28 -24.23
N GLU A 4 -50.28 28.22 -24.50
CA GLU A 4 -48.85 28.09 -24.19
C GLU A 4 -48.61 28.06 -22.68
N PHE A 5 -49.33 28.88 -21.91
CA PHE A 5 -49.23 28.87 -20.44
C PHE A 5 -49.71 27.56 -19.82
N ARG A 6 -50.70 26.89 -20.44
CA ARG A 6 -51.16 25.56 -20.00
C ARG A 6 -50.15 24.48 -20.37
N ALA A 7 -49.56 24.54 -21.56
CA ALA A 7 -48.54 23.59 -21.98
C ALA A 7 -47.31 23.63 -21.06
N GLN A 8 -46.85 24.84 -20.68
CA GLN A 8 -45.77 25.00 -19.71
C GLN A 8 -46.12 24.50 -18.30
N ASP A 9 -47.37 24.69 -17.86
CA ASP A 9 -47.84 24.19 -16.55
C ASP A 9 -47.93 22.65 -16.52
N ASP A 10 -48.37 22.03 -17.61
CA ASP A 10 -48.43 20.58 -17.75
C ASP A 10 -47.03 19.95 -17.84
N GLU A 11 -46.10 20.59 -18.55
CA GLU A 11 -44.69 20.19 -18.61
C GLU A 11 -44.01 20.30 -17.23
N LEU A 12 -44.26 21.39 -16.50
CA LEU A 12 -43.74 21.56 -15.14
C LEU A 12 -44.25 20.47 -14.20
N LYS A 13 -45.55 20.12 -14.27
CA LYS A 13 -46.10 19.02 -13.47
C LYS A 13 -45.46 17.68 -13.82
N SER A 14 -45.25 17.40 -15.11
CA SER A 14 -44.57 16.18 -15.55
C SER A 14 -43.17 16.09 -14.97
N THR A 15 -42.37 17.16 -15.05
CA THR A 15 -41.01 17.17 -14.48
C THR A 15 -41.00 17.00 -12.96
N VAL A 16 -41.96 17.57 -12.25
CA VAL A 16 -42.10 17.41 -10.79
C VAL A 16 -42.44 15.97 -10.43
N ASP A 17 -43.29 15.31 -11.20
CA ASP A 17 -43.67 13.92 -10.96
C ASP A 17 -42.50 12.96 -11.25
N GLU A 18 -41.70 13.23 -12.28
CA GLU A 18 -40.44 12.49 -12.54
C GLU A 18 -39.41 12.68 -11.42
N ILE A 19 -39.26 13.90 -10.90
CA ILE A 19 -38.36 14.17 -9.76
C ILE A 19 -38.83 13.43 -8.50
N LYS A 20 -40.14 13.37 -8.24
CA LYS A 20 -40.68 12.60 -7.10
C LYS A 20 -40.41 11.12 -7.27
N GLN A 21 -40.64 10.57 -8.46
CA GLN A 21 -40.43 9.14 -8.71
C GLN A 21 -38.96 8.75 -8.59
N THR A 22 -38.05 9.60 -9.07
CA THR A 22 -36.61 9.39 -8.88
C THR A 22 -36.20 9.52 -7.41
N LEU A 23 -36.77 10.48 -6.67
CA LEU A 23 -36.53 10.62 -5.23
C LEU A 23 -36.99 9.37 -4.46
N ASP A 24 -38.19 8.86 -4.74
CA ASP A 24 -38.70 7.65 -4.10
C ASP A 24 -37.82 6.44 -4.40
N ALA A 25 -37.38 6.28 -5.66
CA ALA A 25 -36.45 5.22 -6.03
C ALA A 25 -35.12 5.34 -5.27
N THR A 26 -34.56 6.55 -5.16
CA THR A 26 -33.32 6.77 -4.40
C THR A 26 -33.51 6.49 -2.90
N ASN A 27 -34.64 6.88 -2.31
CA ASN A 27 -34.94 6.59 -0.91
C ASN A 27 -34.98 5.09 -0.64
N VAL A 28 -35.61 4.30 -1.52
CA VAL A 28 -35.62 2.83 -1.42
C VAL A 28 -34.20 2.25 -1.46
N THR A 29 -33.33 2.78 -2.34
CA THR A 29 -31.93 2.32 -2.38
C THR A 29 -31.16 2.70 -1.13
N VAL A 30 -31.38 3.89 -0.57
CA VAL A 30 -30.73 4.37 0.66
C VAL A 30 -31.18 3.53 1.86
N THR A 31 -32.47 3.21 1.97
CA THR A 31 -32.96 2.33 3.04
C THR A 31 -32.37 0.93 2.92
N GLY A 32 -32.27 0.37 1.71
CA GLY A 32 -31.64 -0.93 1.51
C GLY A 32 -30.15 -0.94 1.87
N LEU A 33 -29.43 0.14 1.57
CA LEU A 33 -28.03 0.29 2.00
C LEU A 33 -27.91 0.45 3.52
N ALA A 34 -28.83 1.15 4.17
CA ALA A 34 -28.85 1.28 5.62
C ALA A 34 -29.04 -0.09 6.30
N ASP A 35 -29.95 -0.92 5.78
CA ASP A 35 -30.18 -2.28 6.27
C ASP A 35 -28.90 -3.14 6.12
N GLN A 36 -28.24 -3.07 4.96
CA GLN A 36 -26.97 -3.77 4.74
C GLN A 36 -25.88 -3.33 5.72
N VAL A 37 -25.77 -2.03 6.01
CA VAL A 37 -24.81 -1.51 6.99
C VAL A 37 -25.11 -2.06 8.38
N THR A 38 -26.37 -2.15 8.78
CA THR A 38 -26.74 -2.73 10.07
C THR A 38 -26.40 -4.23 10.17
N ASP A 39 -26.61 -4.99 9.09
CA ASP A 39 -26.23 -6.41 9.05
C ASP A 39 -24.71 -6.60 9.16
N ILE A 40 -23.93 -5.76 8.47
CA ILE A 40 -22.47 -5.79 8.56
C ILE A 40 -22.02 -5.46 9.98
N GLN A 41 -22.60 -4.45 10.62
CA GLN A 41 -22.27 -4.07 12.00
C GLN A 41 -22.58 -5.22 12.98
N ARG A 42 -23.68 -5.94 12.78
CA ARG A 42 -24.03 -7.12 13.58
C ARG A 42 -23.02 -8.25 13.41
N ASN A 43 -22.65 -8.58 12.18
CA ASN A 43 -21.64 -9.60 11.90
C ASN A 43 -20.28 -9.24 12.52
N ILE A 44 -19.90 -7.96 12.48
CA ILE A 44 -18.66 -7.48 13.13
C ILE A 44 -18.75 -7.66 14.65
N ALA A 45 -19.89 -7.36 15.28
CA ALA A 45 -20.08 -7.57 16.71
C ALA A 45 -19.97 -9.05 17.10
N ASP A 46 -20.58 -9.94 16.32
CA ASP A 46 -20.52 -11.39 16.54
C ASP A 46 -19.09 -11.93 16.40
N MET A 47 -18.35 -11.47 15.38
CA MET A 47 -16.93 -11.83 15.20
C MET A 47 -16.06 -11.33 16.36
N ARG A 48 -16.33 -10.13 16.89
CA ARG A 48 -15.59 -9.59 18.05
C ARG A 48 -15.77 -10.47 19.28
N LEU A 49 -17.01 -10.89 19.57
CA LEU A 49 -17.30 -11.79 20.68
C LEU A 49 -16.63 -13.17 20.50
N ALA A 50 -16.57 -13.68 19.26
CA ALA A 50 -15.88 -14.93 18.98
C ALA A 50 -14.36 -14.85 19.23
N ILE A 51 -13.73 -13.73 18.86
CA ILE A 51 -12.30 -13.48 19.12
C ILE A 51 -12.04 -13.37 20.63
N GLU A 52 -12.90 -12.68 21.38
CA GLU A 52 -12.79 -12.54 22.84
C GLU A 52 -12.88 -13.91 23.54
N ASN A 53 -13.79 -14.78 23.10
CA ASN A 53 -13.89 -16.14 23.64
C ASN A 53 -12.67 -17.02 23.33
N LEU A 54 -12.07 -16.89 22.13
CA LEU A 54 -10.87 -17.66 21.75
C LEU A 54 -9.62 -17.17 22.50
N THR A 55 -9.50 -15.85 22.70
CA THR A 55 -8.39 -15.28 23.48
C THR A 55 -8.47 -15.67 24.96
N ALA A 56 -9.68 -15.71 25.54
CA ALA A 56 -9.88 -16.23 26.90
C ALA A 56 -9.53 -17.73 27.06
N GLN A 57 -9.72 -18.54 26.00
CA GLN A 57 -9.34 -19.96 26.01
C GLN A 57 -7.82 -20.17 25.94
N GLN A 58 -7.08 -19.33 25.21
CA GLN A 58 -5.61 -19.40 25.16
C GLN A 58 -4.97 -19.02 26.51
N GLN A 59 -5.53 -18.03 27.21
CA GLN A 59 -5.00 -17.60 28.50
C GLN A 59 -5.17 -18.61 29.63
N GLN A 60 -6.09 -19.59 29.49
CA GLN A 60 -6.23 -20.70 30.43
C GLN A 60 -5.31 -21.88 30.12
N GLN A 61 -4.67 -21.94 28.94
CA GLN A 61 -3.72 -23.00 28.59
C GLN A 61 -2.27 -22.66 28.96
N ASP A 62 -1.94 -21.37 29.13
CA ASP A 62 -0.58 -20.93 29.47
C ASP A 62 -0.26 -20.96 30.99
N ASP A 63 -1.23 -21.27 31.86
CA ASP A 63 -1.05 -21.35 33.33
C ASP A 63 -0.68 -22.77 33.84
N ASP A 64 -0.61 -23.79 32.97
CA ASP A 64 -0.34 -25.20 33.34
C ASP A 64 1.03 -25.75 32.87
N GLU A 65 1.92 -24.94 32.27
CA GLU A 65 3.30 -25.36 31.92
C GLU A 65 4.36 -24.76 32.86
N ASP A 66 4.55 -25.39 34.03
CA ASP A 66 5.77 -25.26 34.83
C ASP A 66 6.47 -26.63 34.94
N PRO A 67 7.65 -26.83 34.32
CA PRO A 67 8.59 -27.83 34.76
C PRO A 67 9.73 -27.12 35.50
N GLU A 68 9.68 -27.23 36.83
CA GLU A 68 10.75 -26.92 37.77
C GLU A 68 12.11 -27.44 37.29
N LEU A 69 13.09 -26.54 37.30
CA LEU A 69 14.51 -26.83 37.19
C LEU A 69 15.02 -27.40 38.53
N GLU A 70 15.31 -28.70 38.60
CA GLU A 70 16.13 -29.27 39.67
C GLU A 70 17.54 -29.64 39.16
N ASP A 71 18.47 -28.77 39.53
CA ASP A 71 19.90 -29.04 39.70
C ASP A 71 20.06 -29.98 40.89
N ASP A 72 20.65 -31.16 40.69
CA ASP A 72 21.26 -31.88 41.80
C ASP A 72 22.49 -32.67 41.38
N THR A 73 23.62 -32.10 41.73
CA THR A 73 24.91 -32.76 41.80
C THR A 73 24.92 -33.78 42.95
N HIS A 74 25.28 -35.05 42.69
CA HIS A 74 26.44 -35.74 43.31
C HIS A 74 26.46 -37.27 43.13
N ASN A 75 27.67 -37.73 42.75
CA ASN A 75 28.34 -38.95 43.20
C ASN A 75 28.03 -40.30 42.53
N ALA A 76 28.88 -40.69 41.58
CA ALA A 76 29.30 -42.08 41.44
C ALA A 76 30.79 -42.17 41.06
N ARG A 77 31.60 -42.46 42.07
CA ARG A 77 32.95 -43.04 41.93
C ARG A 77 32.89 -44.33 41.12
N GLY A 78 33.76 -44.46 40.12
CA GLY A 78 34.07 -45.77 39.52
C GLY A 78 34.47 -45.72 38.06
N ALA A 79 35.71 -45.31 37.76
CA ALA A 79 36.35 -45.68 36.50
C ALA A 79 36.94 -47.09 36.63
N PRO A 80 36.76 -47.96 35.62
CA PRO A 80 37.94 -48.54 35.01
C PRO A 80 37.90 -48.51 33.47
N ARG A 81 39.11 -48.45 32.93
CA ARG A 81 39.48 -48.43 31.50
C ARG A 81 38.95 -49.65 30.73
N GLY A 82 38.56 -49.45 29.48
CA GLY A 82 38.36 -50.53 28.50
C GLY A 82 37.91 -50.07 27.11
N HIS A 83 38.86 -50.03 26.17
CA HIS A 83 38.75 -50.35 24.73
C HIS A 83 37.51 -49.94 23.88
N ARG A 84 37.74 -49.07 22.88
CA ARG A 84 36.95 -49.03 21.61
C ARG A 84 37.24 -50.31 20.79
N PRO A 85 36.30 -50.79 19.95
CA PRO A 85 36.42 -50.44 18.52
C PRO A 85 35.10 -50.33 17.71
N ARG A 86 35.18 -49.46 16.68
CA ARG A 86 34.54 -49.52 15.35
C ARG A 86 33.03 -49.83 15.23
N GLY A 87 32.30 -48.79 14.83
CA GLY A 87 31.72 -48.74 13.49
C GLY A 87 30.25 -49.12 13.36
N TRP A 88 29.36 -48.13 13.33
CA TRP A 88 28.11 -48.16 12.58
C TRP A 88 27.74 -46.72 12.18
N VAL A 89 27.94 -46.39 10.91
CA VAL A 89 27.21 -45.31 10.23
C VAL A 89 26.19 -46.00 9.36
N PRO A 90 24.88 -45.84 9.62
CA PRO A 90 23.92 -45.88 8.54
C PRO A 90 23.60 -44.45 8.11
N LEU A 91 24.10 -44.12 6.92
CA LEU A 91 23.57 -43.06 6.10
C LEU A 91 22.08 -43.32 5.86
N GLY A 92 21.25 -42.34 6.20
CA GLY A 92 20.04 -42.01 5.46
C GLY A 92 18.79 -42.87 5.69
N ARG A 93 17.80 -42.31 6.39
CA ARG A 93 16.43 -42.28 5.85
C ARG A 93 15.60 -41.15 6.43
N ASN A 94 15.20 -40.25 5.54
CA ASN A 94 13.98 -39.44 5.55
C ASN A 94 13.71 -38.53 6.75
N GLY A 95 14.22 -37.30 6.66
CA GLY A 95 13.65 -36.11 7.29
C GLY A 95 13.43 -35.03 6.24
N ARG A 96 12.58 -35.30 5.22
CA ARG A 96 11.98 -34.21 4.44
C ARG A 96 10.88 -33.62 5.32
N GLY A 97 11.10 -32.41 5.83
CA GLY A 97 10.07 -31.63 6.50
C GLY A 97 10.40 -31.30 7.95
N GLN A 98 11.37 -30.41 8.15
CA GLN A 98 11.47 -29.54 9.35
C GLN A 98 12.59 -28.48 9.28
N ASP A 99 13.28 -28.31 8.15
CA ASP A 99 14.21 -27.19 7.94
C ASP A 99 13.52 -25.88 7.50
N GLU A 100 12.18 -25.82 7.48
CA GLU A 100 11.44 -24.64 7.02
C GLU A 100 11.16 -23.60 8.12
N GLU A 101 11.34 -23.96 9.40
CA GLU A 101 10.96 -23.10 10.53
C GLU A 101 12.12 -22.24 11.08
N TYR A 102 13.38 -22.63 10.84
CA TYR A 102 14.56 -21.91 11.35
C TYR A 102 15.57 -21.49 10.28
N GLY A 103 15.33 -21.87 9.02
CA GLY A 103 16.12 -21.40 7.89
C GLY A 103 15.50 -20.16 7.28
N LEU A 104 16.26 -19.07 7.14
CA LEU A 104 16.05 -18.08 6.07
C LEU A 104 16.30 -18.78 4.73
N GLY A 105 15.50 -19.80 4.40
CA GLY A 105 15.57 -20.53 3.15
C GLY A 105 15.48 -19.49 2.05
N LYS A 106 16.46 -19.53 1.13
CA LYS A 106 16.61 -18.52 0.07
C LYS A 106 15.23 -18.23 -0.53
N PRO A 107 14.75 -16.99 -0.42
CA PRO A 107 13.47 -16.64 -1.01
C PRO A 107 13.50 -17.03 -2.49
N LYS A 108 12.44 -17.66 -2.99
CA LYS A 108 12.33 -18.04 -4.42
C LYS A 108 12.19 -16.82 -5.35
N PHE A 109 12.31 -15.61 -4.81
CA PHE A 109 12.16 -14.33 -5.45
C PHE A 109 13.30 -13.40 -5.00
N SER A 110 13.64 -12.40 -5.81
CA SER A 110 14.61 -11.39 -5.41
C SER A 110 13.93 -10.38 -4.50
N ILE A 111 14.48 -10.19 -3.30
CA ILE A 111 14.09 -9.05 -2.46
C ILE A 111 14.79 -7.81 -3.03
N PRO A 112 14.07 -6.68 -3.22
CA PRO A 112 14.66 -5.44 -3.68
C PRO A 112 15.72 -4.91 -2.71
N LYS A 113 16.88 -4.53 -3.24
CA LYS A 113 17.93 -3.84 -2.48
C LYS A 113 17.57 -2.38 -2.20
N PHE A 114 18.09 -1.87 -1.07
CA PHE A 114 17.95 -0.47 -0.68
C PHE A 114 19.28 0.06 -0.14
N GLU A 115 19.85 1.07 -0.79
CA GLU A 115 21.14 1.65 -0.39
C GLU A 115 20.96 2.83 0.58
N GLY A 116 19.78 3.47 0.56
CA GLY A 116 19.45 4.60 1.43
C GLY A 116 20.00 5.91 0.91
N GLY A 117 19.86 6.18 -0.40
CA GLY A 117 20.24 7.45 -1.01
C GLY A 117 19.45 8.66 -0.50
N ALA A 118 19.83 9.84 -0.99
CA ALA A 118 19.15 11.10 -0.69
C ALA A 118 17.82 11.27 -1.45
N ASP A 119 17.59 10.44 -2.47
CA ASP A 119 16.36 10.46 -3.24
C ASP A 119 15.25 9.71 -2.50
N VAL A 120 14.20 10.44 -2.15
CA VAL A 120 13.03 9.90 -1.45
C VAL A 120 12.32 8.86 -2.33
N GLU A 121 12.33 9.03 -3.66
CA GLU A 121 11.68 8.11 -4.59
C GLU A 121 12.32 6.71 -4.58
N GLU A 122 13.61 6.61 -4.21
CA GLU A 122 14.29 5.32 -4.02
C GLU A 122 13.60 4.51 -2.91
N TYR A 123 13.39 5.14 -1.75
CA TYR A 123 12.73 4.51 -0.60
C TYR A 123 11.29 4.11 -0.93
N LEU A 124 10.55 4.99 -1.60
CA LEU A 124 9.14 4.80 -1.89
C LEU A 124 8.91 3.70 -2.92
N THR A 125 9.77 3.64 -3.92
CA THR A 125 9.79 2.55 -4.91
C THR A 125 10.16 1.24 -4.24
N TRP A 126 11.14 1.24 -3.33
CA TRP A 126 11.51 0.06 -2.55
C TRP A 126 10.35 -0.42 -1.68
N GLU A 127 9.71 0.47 -0.91
CA GLU A 127 8.57 0.16 -0.06
C GLU A 127 7.43 -0.45 -0.88
N LEU A 128 7.07 0.15 -2.02
CA LEU A 128 6.02 -0.36 -2.89
C LEU A 128 6.32 -1.79 -3.39
N LYS A 129 7.56 -2.07 -3.79
CA LYS A 129 7.98 -3.40 -4.25
C LYS A 129 7.89 -4.43 -3.13
N ILE A 130 8.32 -4.05 -1.92
CA ILE A 130 8.29 -4.92 -0.74
C ILE A 130 6.85 -5.17 -0.27
N GLU A 131 5.98 -4.15 -0.26
CA GLU A 131 4.56 -4.31 0.06
C GLU A 131 3.87 -5.29 -0.90
N LYS A 132 4.15 -5.17 -2.20
CA LYS A 132 3.66 -6.12 -3.20
C LYS A 132 4.18 -7.53 -2.97
N LEU A 133 5.42 -7.66 -2.47
CA LEU A 133 6.00 -8.96 -2.14
C LEU A 133 5.28 -9.58 -0.93
N TRP A 134 5.00 -8.80 0.11
CA TRP A 134 4.27 -9.27 1.28
C TRP A 134 2.81 -9.60 0.97
N SER A 135 2.16 -8.89 0.05
CA SER A 135 0.80 -9.23 -0.39
C SER A 135 0.74 -10.56 -1.14
N LEU A 136 1.79 -10.92 -1.87
CA LEU A 136 1.92 -12.23 -2.53
C LEU A 136 2.30 -13.36 -1.54
N HIS A 137 2.84 -13.01 -0.37
CA HIS A 137 3.29 -13.97 0.65
C HIS A 137 2.69 -13.67 2.04
N PRO A 138 1.35 -13.77 2.21
CA PRO A 138 0.66 -13.41 3.44
C PRO A 138 1.01 -14.31 4.64
N HIS A 139 1.54 -15.51 4.40
CA HIS A 139 1.90 -16.50 5.42
C HIS A 139 3.25 -16.24 6.10
N TYR A 140 3.98 -15.20 5.71
CA TYR A 140 5.24 -14.86 6.37
C TYR A 140 5.00 -14.20 7.72
N SER A 141 5.69 -14.72 8.74
CA SER A 141 5.73 -14.11 10.07
C SER A 141 6.35 -12.72 10.01
N GLU A 142 5.97 -11.86 10.95
CA GLU A 142 6.48 -10.50 11.05
C GLU A 142 8.00 -10.46 11.19
N ASP A 143 8.56 -11.31 12.05
CA ASP A 143 10.02 -11.48 12.22
C ASP A 143 10.72 -11.86 10.91
N ARG A 144 10.12 -12.76 10.13
CA ARG A 144 10.66 -13.16 8.81
C ARG A 144 10.66 -11.99 7.83
N LYS A 145 9.60 -11.19 7.78
CA LYS A 145 9.53 -10.00 6.89
C LYS A 145 10.63 -9.00 7.22
N ILE A 146 10.84 -8.72 8.51
CA ILE A 146 11.85 -7.78 9.01
C ILE A 146 13.25 -8.28 8.65
N LYS A 147 13.56 -9.54 8.94
CA LYS A 147 14.86 -10.15 8.62
C LYS A 147 15.14 -10.12 7.12
N LEU A 148 14.17 -10.52 6.29
CA LEU A 148 14.29 -10.52 4.84
C LEU A 148 14.47 -9.11 4.25
N ALA A 149 13.73 -8.12 4.74
CA ALA A 149 13.90 -6.74 4.29
C ALA A 149 15.27 -6.18 4.70
N SER A 150 15.67 -6.38 5.97
CA SER A 150 16.93 -5.88 6.50
C SER A 150 18.16 -6.54 5.88
N SER A 151 18.05 -7.79 5.41
CA SER A 151 19.16 -8.49 4.76
C SER A 151 19.53 -7.91 3.39
N GLU A 152 18.62 -7.18 2.74
CA GLU A 152 18.90 -6.50 1.45
C GLU A 152 19.21 -5.01 1.61
N PHE A 153 19.39 -4.53 2.85
CA PHE A 153 19.96 -3.21 3.06
C PHE A 153 21.43 -3.20 2.69
N ASP A 154 21.83 -2.14 2.00
CA ASP A 154 23.21 -1.90 1.61
C ASP A 154 23.59 -0.44 1.93
N GLY A 155 24.85 -0.09 1.72
CA GLY A 155 25.33 1.29 1.78
C GLY A 155 25.01 1.99 3.11
N TYR A 156 24.27 3.10 3.01
CA TYR A 156 23.91 3.93 4.15
C TYR A 156 22.74 3.34 4.95
N ALA A 157 21.75 2.75 4.27
CA ALA A 157 20.61 2.11 4.91
C ALA A 157 21.05 1.01 5.88
N LEU A 158 22.02 0.17 5.47
CA LEU A 158 22.55 -0.90 6.33
C LEU A 158 23.20 -0.35 7.61
N ARG A 159 24.05 0.69 7.48
CA ARG A 159 24.74 1.31 8.62
C ARG A 159 23.75 1.96 9.59
N TRP A 160 22.74 2.63 9.06
CA TRP A 160 21.70 3.24 9.87
C TRP A 160 20.87 2.18 10.60
N TRP A 161 20.47 1.11 9.90
CA TRP A 161 19.68 0.03 10.50
C TRP A 161 20.46 -0.69 11.61
N ASP A 162 21.74 -1.01 11.41
CA ASP A 162 22.59 -1.62 12.44
C ASP A 162 22.71 -0.71 13.68
N SER A 163 22.89 0.60 13.48
CA SER A 163 22.91 1.57 14.59
C SER A 163 21.56 1.66 15.30
N LEU A 164 20.44 1.63 14.58
CA LEU A 164 19.11 1.67 15.17
C LEU A 164 18.87 0.45 16.07
N VAL A 165 19.19 -0.75 15.58
CA VAL A 165 19.01 -2.00 16.33
C VAL A 165 19.88 -2.01 17.59
N ARG A 166 21.14 -1.54 17.51
CA ARG A 166 22.02 -1.41 18.68
C ARG A 166 21.49 -0.43 19.71
N ASN A 167 21.07 0.76 19.27
CA ASN A 167 20.55 1.78 20.19
C ASN A 167 19.29 1.30 20.91
N LEU A 168 18.41 0.55 20.23
CA LEU A 168 17.22 -0.03 20.86
C LEU A 168 17.58 -1.05 21.96
N ASP A 169 18.63 -1.83 21.76
CA ASP A 169 19.13 -2.80 22.74
C ASP A 169 19.76 -2.10 23.95
N GLU A 170 20.58 -1.06 23.70
CA GLU A 170 21.24 -0.28 24.74
C GLU A 170 20.27 0.58 25.58
N ASP A 171 19.25 1.16 24.95
CA ASP A 171 18.24 1.99 25.62
C ASP A 171 17.17 1.15 26.35
N GLY A 172 17.21 -0.17 26.25
CA GLY A 172 16.18 -1.08 26.79
C GLY A 172 14.80 -0.86 26.16
N ALA A 173 14.77 -0.26 24.97
CA ALA A 173 13.55 0.03 24.23
C ALA A 173 12.99 -1.24 23.59
N GLN A 174 11.69 -1.25 23.28
CA GLN A 174 11.07 -2.40 22.63
C GLN A 174 11.67 -2.62 21.23
N PRO A 175 12.21 -3.82 20.92
CA PRO A 175 12.70 -4.13 19.59
C PRO A 175 11.61 -3.99 18.53
N ILE A 176 12.00 -3.72 17.29
CA ILE A 176 11.08 -3.68 16.15
C ILE A 176 10.61 -5.12 15.87
N ARG A 177 9.42 -5.48 16.37
CA ARG A 177 8.83 -6.83 16.23
C ARG A 177 7.81 -6.97 15.10
N THR A 178 7.40 -5.86 14.49
CA THR A 178 6.40 -5.85 13.41
C THR A 178 6.94 -5.13 12.17
N TRP A 179 6.51 -5.59 11.00
CA TRP A 179 6.79 -4.96 9.73
C TRP A 179 6.28 -3.51 9.70
N ARG A 180 5.12 -3.26 10.33
CA ARG A 180 4.58 -1.91 10.48
C ARG A 180 5.53 -0.98 11.24
N ALA A 181 6.08 -1.43 12.37
CA ALA A 181 7.04 -0.63 13.13
C ALA A 181 8.34 -0.38 12.36
N MET A 182 8.81 -1.38 11.59
CA MET A 182 9.96 -1.20 10.69
C MET A 182 9.68 -0.13 9.64
N LYS A 183 8.52 -0.19 8.98
CA LYS A 183 8.08 0.80 7.99
C LYS A 183 7.96 2.20 8.57
N GLU A 184 7.43 2.34 9.79
CA GLU A 184 7.34 3.63 10.47
C GLU A 184 8.74 4.23 10.75
N ALA A 185 9.67 3.43 11.27
CA ALA A 185 11.06 3.86 11.48
C ALA A 185 11.75 4.26 10.18
N MET A 186 11.54 3.46 9.13
CA MET A 186 12.08 3.69 7.79
C MET A 186 11.52 4.97 7.17
N THR A 187 10.21 5.15 7.22
CA THR A 187 9.52 6.35 6.72
C THR A 187 10.01 7.59 7.46
N SER A 188 10.15 7.51 8.79
CA SER A 188 10.65 8.62 9.61
C SER A 188 12.07 9.04 9.24
N ARG A 189 12.92 8.09 8.82
CA ARG A 189 14.30 8.37 8.44
C ARG A 189 14.46 8.88 7.00
N PHE A 190 13.78 8.24 6.05
CA PHE A 190 14.05 8.42 4.61
C PHE A 190 13.02 9.30 3.90
N VAL A 191 11.88 9.61 4.53
CA VAL A 191 10.88 10.52 3.97
C VAL A 191 10.93 11.86 4.71
N PRO A 192 11.38 12.94 4.06
CA PRO A 192 11.30 14.29 4.61
C PRO A 192 9.87 14.67 4.99
N THR A 193 9.70 15.37 6.10
CA THR A 193 8.38 15.81 6.58
C THR A 193 7.66 16.74 5.60
N ASN A 194 8.41 17.46 4.76
CA ASN A 194 7.89 18.33 3.70
C ASN A 194 7.65 17.62 2.36
N TYR A 195 7.82 16.30 2.28
CA TYR A 195 7.68 15.54 1.04
C TYR A 195 6.32 15.76 0.37
N MET A 196 5.23 15.63 1.12
CA MET A 196 3.88 15.82 0.57
C MET A 196 3.67 17.24 0.05
N ARG A 197 4.17 18.25 0.76
CA ARG A 197 4.14 19.64 0.31
C ARG A 197 4.90 19.80 -1.01
N ASN A 198 6.09 19.21 -1.12
CA ASN A 198 6.89 19.23 -2.35
C ASN A 198 6.13 18.60 -3.52
N ILE A 199 5.41 17.49 -3.32
CA ILE A 199 4.58 16.88 -4.35
C ILE A 199 3.46 17.82 -4.80
N PHE A 200 2.75 18.47 -3.87
CA PHE A 200 1.72 19.44 -4.24
C PHE A 200 2.28 20.67 -4.96
N ASP A 201 3.43 21.18 -4.52
CA ASP A 201 4.11 22.31 -5.15
C ASP A 201 4.54 21.94 -6.57
N LYS A 202 5.15 20.76 -6.75
CA LYS A 202 5.52 20.22 -8.07
C LYS A 202 4.32 20.07 -8.98
N LEU A 203 3.22 19.50 -8.48
CA LEU A 203 1.99 19.30 -9.27
C LEU A 203 1.34 20.63 -9.66
N THR A 204 1.38 21.64 -8.78
CA THR A 204 0.80 22.96 -9.03
C THR A 204 1.62 23.77 -10.03
N LEU A 205 2.95 23.68 -9.93
CA LEU A 205 3.91 24.36 -10.79
C LEU A 205 4.25 23.58 -12.05
N LEU A 206 3.68 22.39 -12.24
CA LEU A 206 3.99 21.53 -13.37
C LEU A 206 3.66 22.24 -14.69
N ARG A 207 4.65 22.26 -15.59
CA ARG A 207 4.55 22.81 -16.94
C ARG A 207 5.27 21.86 -17.89
N GLN A 208 4.79 21.76 -19.11
CA GLN A 208 5.38 20.92 -20.15
C GLN A 208 6.86 21.29 -20.40
N GLY A 209 7.16 22.60 -20.51
CA GLY A 209 8.50 23.07 -20.79
C GLY A 209 9.06 22.50 -22.10
N VAL A 210 10.19 21.78 -22.02
CA VAL A 210 10.84 21.11 -23.16
C VAL A 210 10.42 19.65 -23.35
N LYS A 211 9.55 19.12 -22.48
CA LYS A 211 9.11 17.72 -22.51
C LYS A 211 8.10 17.49 -23.62
N THR A 212 8.03 16.25 -24.11
CA THR A 212 6.92 15.85 -24.98
C THR A 212 5.60 15.91 -24.20
N VAL A 213 4.48 15.95 -24.92
CA VAL A 213 3.14 15.97 -24.30
C VAL A 213 2.94 14.71 -23.44
N ASP A 214 3.42 13.56 -23.91
CA ASP A 214 3.32 12.28 -23.20
C ASP A 214 4.19 12.26 -21.93
N GLU A 215 5.43 12.73 -22.00
CA GLU A 215 6.33 12.82 -20.83
C GLU A 215 5.75 13.74 -19.75
N TYR A 216 5.17 14.87 -20.17
CA TYR A 216 4.47 15.80 -19.28
C TYR A 216 3.23 15.15 -18.65
N TYR A 217 2.44 14.42 -19.44
CA TYR A 217 1.27 13.71 -18.93
C TYR A 217 1.65 12.64 -17.90
N MET A 218 2.66 11.81 -18.20
CA MET A 218 3.15 10.78 -17.29
C MET A 218 3.62 11.37 -15.97
N GLU A 219 4.36 12.48 -15.99
CA GLU A 219 4.81 13.15 -14.77
C GLU A 219 3.64 13.73 -13.97
N MET A 220 2.65 14.34 -14.64
CA MET A 220 1.42 14.80 -13.99
C MET A 220 0.70 13.65 -13.30
N GLU A 221 0.49 12.53 -14.00
CA GLU A 221 -0.19 11.36 -13.47
C GLU A 221 0.57 10.77 -12.28
N MET A 222 1.89 10.62 -12.37
CA MET A 222 2.72 10.14 -11.27
C MET A 222 2.61 11.04 -10.04
N LEU A 223 2.69 12.36 -10.22
CA LEU A 223 2.56 13.33 -9.11
C LEU A 223 1.17 13.28 -8.47
N MET A 224 0.10 13.14 -9.26
CA MET A 224 -1.26 13.00 -8.75
C MET A 224 -1.43 11.70 -7.94
N GLN A 225 -0.97 10.57 -8.46
CA GLN A 225 -1.00 9.28 -7.75
C GLN A 225 -0.21 9.37 -6.45
N ARG A 226 0.97 10.01 -6.49
CA ARG A 226 1.86 10.14 -5.33
C ARG A 226 1.29 11.03 -4.24
N GLY A 227 0.66 12.15 -4.62
CA GLY A 227 -0.06 13.05 -3.73
C GLY A 227 -1.45 12.56 -3.32
N ARG A 228 -1.89 11.39 -3.83
CA ARG A 228 -3.25 10.84 -3.67
C ARG A 228 -4.35 11.85 -4.06
N VAL A 229 -4.07 12.67 -5.07
CA VAL A 229 -4.99 13.68 -5.59
C VAL A 229 -6.08 12.98 -6.39
N ARG A 230 -7.34 13.24 -6.01
CA ARG A 230 -8.52 12.77 -6.75
C ARG A 230 -9.27 13.99 -7.27
N GLU A 231 -9.18 14.21 -8.57
CA GLU A 231 -9.84 15.29 -9.30
C GLU A 231 -10.88 14.71 -10.26
N SER A 232 -11.90 15.50 -10.62
CA SER A 232 -12.78 15.10 -11.72
C SER A 232 -12.00 15.14 -13.04
N LEU A 233 -12.44 14.36 -14.03
CA LEU A 233 -11.85 14.34 -15.37
C LEU A 233 -11.66 15.75 -15.93
N GLU A 234 -12.68 16.60 -15.75
CA GLU A 234 -12.67 17.98 -16.21
C GLU A 234 -11.59 18.84 -15.52
N MET A 235 -11.41 18.68 -14.20
CA MET A 235 -10.38 19.41 -13.44
C MET A 235 -8.96 18.96 -13.84
N THR A 236 -8.73 17.66 -13.93
CA THR A 236 -7.45 17.09 -14.38
C THR A 236 -7.09 17.59 -15.78
N MET A 237 -8.07 17.61 -16.67
CA MET A 237 -7.92 18.07 -18.05
C MET A 237 -7.66 19.57 -18.14
N GLN A 238 -8.38 20.39 -17.36
CA GLN A 238 -8.08 21.83 -17.26
C GLN A 238 -6.65 22.06 -16.75
N ARG A 239 -6.22 21.33 -15.73
CA ARG A 239 -4.86 21.39 -15.20
C ARG A 239 -3.83 21.03 -16.27
N PHE A 240 -4.06 19.94 -16.99
CA PHE A 240 -3.20 19.50 -18.09
C PHE A 240 -3.06 20.58 -19.17
N LEU A 241 -4.19 21.07 -19.69
CA LEU A 241 -4.23 22.09 -20.72
C LEU A 241 -3.58 23.40 -20.28
N ASN A 242 -3.72 23.77 -19.00
CA ASN A 242 -3.10 24.97 -18.44
C ASN A 242 -1.57 24.89 -18.33
N GLY A 243 -1.01 23.68 -18.24
CA GLY A 243 0.44 23.49 -18.18
C GLY A 243 1.11 23.16 -19.51
N LEU A 244 0.35 22.97 -20.60
CA LEU A 244 0.91 22.81 -21.94
C LEU A 244 1.60 24.11 -22.41
N LYS A 245 2.67 23.95 -23.20
CA LYS A 245 3.49 25.05 -23.76
C LYS A 245 2.71 25.98 -24.72
N TYR A 246 1.49 25.62 -25.08
CA TYR A 246 0.63 26.29 -26.08
C TYR A 246 0.26 27.76 -25.75
N GLN A 247 0.77 28.33 -24.65
CA GLN A 247 0.54 29.71 -24.26
C GLN A 247 1.59 30.70 -24.78
N GLU A 248 2.83 30.28 -25.11
CA GLU A 248 3.93 31.22 -25.38
C GLU A 248 4.39 31.29 -26.85
N GLU A 249 4.31 30.19 -27.62
CA GLU A 249 4.83 30.16 -29.01
C GLU A 249 3.80 30.52 -30.10
N THR A 250 2.50 30.45 -29.80
CA THR A 250 1.42 30.69 -30.78
C THR A 250 0.84 32.10 -30.74
N SER A 251 1.21 32.93 -29.76
CA SER A 251 0.72 34.32 -29.67
C SER A 251 1.20 35.22 -30.81
N ILE A 252 2.20 34.79 -31.60
CA ILE A 252 2.79 35.59 -32.67
C ILE A 252 2.28 35.16 -34.06
N ALA A 253 1.65 33.99 -34.23
CA ALA A 253 1.19 33.55 -35.54
C ALA A 253 -0.05 32.64 -35.49
N ARG A 254 -1.14 33.11 -36.12
CA ARG A 254 -2.37 32.41 -36.54
C ARG A 254 -3.50 32.24 -35.51
N GLY A 255 -4.61 32.90 -35.84
CA GLY A 255 -6.02 32.43 -35.77
C GLY A 255 -6.47 31.70 -34.50
N GLY A 256 -7.35 32.34 -33.73
CA GLY A 256 -7.96 31.73 -32.53
C GLY A 256 -8.83 30.49 -32.78
N GLU A 257 -9.32 30.24 -34.00
CA GLU A 257 -10.16 29.07 -34.32
C GLU A 257 -9.34 27.77 -34.46
N GLU A 258 -8.22 27.80 -35.19
CA GLU A 258 -7.32 26.63 -35.37
C GLU A 258 -6.71 26.18 -34.02
N GLN A 259 -6.54 27.12 -33.07
CA GLN A 259 -6.07 26.83 -31.72
C GLN A 259 -7.15 26.17 -30.84
N LEU A 260 -8.43 26.46 -31.06
CA LEU A 260 -9.53 25.82 -30.34
C LEU A 260 -9.71 24.39 -30.82
N ASP A 261 -9.60 24.16 -32.13
CA ASP A 261 -9.66 22.81 -32.72
C ASP A 261 -8.51 21.94 -32.22
N ALA A 262 -7.26 22.44 -32.25
CA ALA A 262 -6.11 21.69 -31.73
C ALA A 262 -6.23 21.40 -30.21
N LYS A 263 -6.77 22.33 -29.42
CA LYS A 263 -7.06 22.08 -27.99
C LYS A 263 -8.16 21.05 -27.79
N MET A 264 -9.17 21.04 -28.66
CA MET A 264 -10.26 20.08 -28.58
C MET A 264 -9.81 18.68 -28.98
N ASP A 265 -8.93 18.56 -29.97
CA ASP A 265 -8.34 17.27 -30.37
C ASP A 265 -7.48 16.68 -29.25
N VAL A 266 -6.57 17.46 -28.67
CA VAL A 266 -5.76 17.01 -27.51
C VAL A 266 -6.64 16.66 -26.31
N LYS A 267 -7.72 17.42 -26.10
CA LYS A 267 -8.71 17.14 -25.06
C LYS A 267 -9.41 15.79 -25.29
N LEU A 268 -9.85 15.51 -26.51
CA LEU A 268 -10.56 14.27 -26.88
C LEU A 268 -9.64 13.06 -26.77
N ASP A 269 -8.41 13.15 -27.27
CA ASP A 269 -7.42 12.08 -27.18
C ASP A 269 -7.11 11.73 -25.72
N MET A 270 -6.91 12.74 -24.88
CA MET A 270 -6.63 12.54 -23.46
C MET A 270 -7.86 12.01 -22.68
N GLU A 271 -9.06 12.46 -23.03
CA GLU A 271 -10.31 11.92 -22.48
C GLU A 271 -10.49 10.43 -22.86
N LEU A 272 -10.10 10.04 -24.07
CA LEU A 272 -10.11 8.65 -24.52
C LEU A 272 -9.09 7.81 -23.74
N ASP A 273 -7.85 8.30 -23.61
CA ASP A 273 -6.78 7.60 -22.87
C ASP A 273 -7.11 7.42 -21.39
N MET A 274 -7.68 8.43 -20.74
CA MET A 274 -8.13 8.33 -19.35
C MET A 274 -9.31 7.36 -19.17
N LYS A 275 -10.21 7.26 -20.15
CA LYS A 275 -11.29 6.26 -20.13
C LYS A 275 -10.75 4.84 -20.31
N ILE A 276 -9.75 4.65 -21.17
CA ILE A 276 -9.10 3.35 -21.37
C ILE A 276 -8.34 2.90 -20.11
N SER A 277 -7.63 3.80 -19.43
CA SER A 277 -6.88 3.47 -18.22
C SER A 277 -7.78 3.11 -17.04
N HIS A 278 -8.91 3.81 -16.85
CA HIS A 278 -9.89 3.52 -15.79
C HIS A 278 -10.78 2.30 -16.10
N GLY A 279 -11.01 2.00 -17.38
CA GLY A 279 -11.74 0.80 -17.82
C GLY A 279 -11.00 -0.51 -17.53
N ARG A 280 -9.66 -0.52 -17.61
CA ARG A 280 -8.83 -1.69 -17.29
C ARG A 280 -8.70 -2.01 -15.79
N ALA A 281 -9.13 -1.11 -14.91
CA ALA A 281 -9.06 -1.31 -13.45
C ALA A 281 -10.31 -2.00 -12.85
N ARG A 282 -11.29 -2.39 -13.69
CA ARG A 282 -12.58 -2.98 -13.27
C ARG A 282 -12.85 -4.40 -13.79
N GLU A 283 -11.84 -5.09 -14.33
CA GLU A 283 -11.94 -6.51 -14.72
C GLU A 283 -11.13 -7.42 -13.78
#